data_AF-A0A7C1KDM2-F1
#
_entry.id   AF-A0A7C1KDM2-F1
#
_cell.length_a   1.000
_cell.length_b   1.000
_cell.length_c   1.000
_cell.angle_alpha   90.00
_cell.angle_beta   90.00
_cell.angle_gamma   90.00
#
_symmetry.space_group_name_H-M   'P 1'
#
loop_
_entity.id
_entity.type
_entity.pdbx_description
1 polymer ?
#
loop_
_entity_poly.entity_id
_entity_poly.type
_entity_poly.pdbx_seq_one_letter_code
_entity_poly.pdbx_strand_id
1 'polypeptide(L)'
;MTTWLPGGTVAERIRERFPDAVEAADAEAVRVKPERLLEVARFLRDDPELALEMATNVTAVDWEDYFEVVYHLQSITKNHMVTLKVRPPDYEDPEVPSVTSVWWGAHLQECEVYDLMGIKFGGHPNLRRLFLWEGFAGWPLRKSFLQVGQGAFHPGLPHFPKEGGERGVISGPRWTEQEPGWRPLPSPGVRPPEERRPYGHQQMGPVTPPQVDRERA
;
A
#
# COMPACT_ATOMS: atom_id res chain seq x y z
N MET A 1 12.59 11.67 19.79
CA MET A 1 12.82 10.98 18.50
C MET A 1 12.39 9.53 18.68
N THR A 2 11.63 8.96 17.74
CA THR A 2 11.20 7.56 17.81
C THR A 2 12.41 6.65 17.57
N THR A 3 12.59 5.63 18.41
CA THR A 3 13.77 4.74 18.35
C THR A 3 13.41 3.44 17.65
N TRP A 4 14.28 2.96 16.76
CA TRP A 4 14.13 1.63 16.18
C TRP A 4 14.82 0.60 17.08
N LEU A 5 14.10 -0.45 17.49
CA LEU A 5 14.70 -1.52 18.26
C LEU A 5 15.42 -2.49 17.31
N PRO A 6 16.67 -2.90 17.65
CA PRO A 6 17.38 -3.87 16.85
C PRO A 6 16.66 -5.21 16.81
N GLY A 7 16.68 -5.87 15.64
CA GLY A 7 16.07 -7.18 15.46
C GLY A 7 16.63 -8.23 16.42
N GLY A 8 17.92 -8.16 16.74
CA GLY A 8 18.58 -9.03 17.72
C GLY A 8 17.95 -8.98 19.12
N THR A 9 17.71 -7.78 19.65
CA THR A 9 17.10 -7.59 20.98
C THR A 9 15.66 -8.12 21.03
N VAL A 10 14.90 -7.90 19.96
CA VAL A 10 13.52 -8.42 19.86
C VAL A 10 13.53 -9.95 19.73
N ALA A 11 14.46 -10.49 18.95
CA ALA A 11 14.60 -11.92 18.75
C ALA A 11 14.95 -12.69 20.03
N GLU A 12 15.80 -12.14 20.91
CA GLU A 12 16.10 -12.71 22.22
C GLU A 12 14.83 -12.86 23.06
N ARG A 13 14.05 -11.79 23.18
CA ARG A 13 12.75 -11.81 23.90
C ARG A 13 11.76 -12.81 23.31
N ILE A 14 11.68 -12.90 21.98
CA ILE A 14 10.81 -13.88 21.34
C ILE A 14 11.29 -15.30 21.67
N ARG A 15 12.60 -15.57 21.63
CA ARG A 15 13.15 -16.92 21.92
C ARG A 15 12.95 -17.36 23.37
N GLU A 16 12.95 -16.45 24.32
CA GLU A 16 12.65 -16.77 25.73
C GLU A 16 11.28 -17.42 25.91
N ARG A 17 10.30 -17.01 25.09
CA ARG A 17 8.93 -17.53 25.15
C ARG A 17 8.61 -18.56 24.07
N PHE A 18 9.22 -18.42 22.90
CA PHE A 18 9.01 -19.25 21.72
C PHE A 18 10.36 -19.58 21.06
N PRO A 19 11.08 -20.60 21.57
CA PRO A 19 12.42 -20.94 21.09
C PRO A 19 12.48 -21.19 19.58
N ASP A 20 11.44 -21.83 19.03
CA ASP A 20 11.40 -22.27 17.63
C ASP A 20 10.78 -21.25 16.65
N ALA A 21 10.35 -20.07 17.14
CA ALA A 21 9.62 -19.11 16.32
C ALA A 21 10.51 -18.21 15.47
N VAL A 22 11.74 -17.94 15.90
CA VAL A 22 12.67 -17.03 15.19
C VAL A 22 13.52 -17.81 14.20
N GLU A 23 13.47 -17.41 12.93
CA GLU A 23 14.33 -17.98 11.88
C GLU A 23 15.66 -17.24 11.76
N ALA A 24 15.60 -15.91 11.80
CA ALA A 24 16.78 -15.05 11.69
C ALA A 24 16.50 -13.70 12.35
N ALA A 25 17.57 -12.99 12.68
CA ALA A 25 17.49 -11.63 13.15
C ALA A 25 18.68 -10.86 12.60
N ASP A 26 18.43 -9.63 12.15
CA ASP A 26 19.44 -8.69 11.70
C ASP A 26 19.40 -7.43 12.57
N ALA A 27 20.15 -6.39 12.19
CA ALA A 27 20.21 -5.15 12.94
C ALA A 27 18.88 -4.37 12.92
N GLU A 28 17.99 -4.62 11.97
CA GLU A 28 16.80 -3.81 11.68
C GLU A 28 15.47 -4.57 11.83
N ALA A 29 15.51 -5.90 11.76
CA ALA A 29 14.36 -6.75 11.66
C ALA A 29 14.58 -8.14 12.29
N VAL A 30 13.48 -8.71 12.77
CA VAL A 30 13.41 -10.11 13.18
C VAL A 30 12.53 -10.87 12.19
N ARG A 31 13.01 -12.01 11.71
CA ARG A 31 12.24 -12.92 10.86
C ARG A 31 11.70 -14.08 11.68
N VAL A 32 10.40 -14.31 11.57
CA VAL A 32 9.70 -15.39 12.28
C VAL A 32 9.04 -16.35 11.31
N LYS A 33 8.86 -17.58 11.77
CA LYS A 33 8.16 -18.63 11.05
C LYS A 33 6.69 -18.27 10.86
N PRO A 34 6.10 -18.50 9.67
CA PRO A 34 4.69 -18.16 9.41
C PRO A 34 3.74 -18.88 10.37
N GLU A 35 4.03 -20.13 10.78
CA GLU A 35 3.17 -20.91 11.69
C GLU A 35 3.07 -20.30 13.09
N ARG A 36 4.06 -19.51 13.50
CA ARG A 36 4.14 -18.88 14.82
C ARG A 36 3.84 -17.38 14.78
N LEU A 37 3.59 -16.82 13.59
CA LEU A 37 3.36 -15.39 13.39
C LEU A 37 2.27 -14.84 14.32
N LEU A 38 1.12 -15.50 14.39
CA LEU A 38 -0.01 -15.00 15.15
C LEU A 38 0.22 -15.04 16.68
N GLU A 39 0.91 -16.06 17.17
CA GLU A 39 1.30 -16.17 18.58
C GLU A 39 2.34 -15.12 18.96
N VAL A 40 3.35 -14.94 18.11
CA VAL A 40 4.38 -13.90 18.27
C VAL A 40 3.74 -12.51 18.21
N ALA A 41 2.84 -12.26 17.27
CA ALA A 41 2.14 -10.98 17.15
C ALA A 41 1.38 -10.60 18.44
N ARG A 42 0.65 -11.56 19.03
CA ARG A 42 -0.02 -11.36 20.33
C ARG A 42 0.97 -11.05 21.44
N PHE A 43 2.06 -11.81 21.51
CA PHE A 43 3.11 -11.56 22.50
C PHE A 43 3.73 -10.17 22.35
N LEU A 44 4.11 -9.77 21.13
CA LEU A 44 4.71 -8.47 20.86
C LEU A 44 3.79 -7.29 21.22
N ARG A 45 2.48 -7.46 21.05
CA ARG A 45 1.47 -6.48 21.46
C ARG A 45 1.31 -6.43 22.98
N ASP A 46 1.18 -7.59 23.61
CA ASP A 46 0.78 -7.72 25.03
C ASP A 46 1.97 -7.62 26.01
N ASP A 47 3.20 -7.79 25.53
CA ASP A 47 4.41 -7.68 26.35
C ASP A 47 4.56 -6.25 26.90
N PRO A 48 4.65 -6.06 28.23
CA PRO A 48 4.71 -4.73 28.82
C PRO A 48 6.02 -4.01 28.52
N GLU A 49 7.06 -4.72 28.08
CA GLU A 49 8.35 -4.13 27.71
C GLU A 49 8.38 -3.63 26.27
N LEU A 50 7.69 -4.31 25.35
CA LEU A 50 7.58 -3.96 23.92
C LEU A 50 6.32 -3.15 23.59
N ALA A 51 5.15 -3.51 24.11
CA ALA A 51 3.88 -2.81 23.94
C ALA A 51 3.63 -2.32 22.50
N LEU A 52 3.76 -3.21 21.51
CA LEU A 52 3.57 -2.87 20.09
C LEU A 52 2.07 -2.79 19.78
N GLU A 53 1.48 -1.66 20.10
CA GLU A 53 0.03 -1.41 20.04
C GLU A 53 -0.48 -1.25 18.61
N MET A 54 0.39 -0.84 17.66
CA MET A 54 -0.02 -0.45 16.32
C MET A 54 0.81 -1.14 15.24
N ALA A 55 0.14 -1.72 14.24
CA ALA A 55 0.74 -2.06 12.96
C ALA A 55 0.68 -0.82 12.05
N THR A 56 1.81 -0.17 11.85
CA THR A 56 1.90 1.07 11.06
C THR A 56 1.87 0.78 9.57
N ASN A 57 2.51 -0.31 9.14
CA ASN A 57 2.59 -0.70 7.74
C ASN A 57 2.72 -2.23 7.60
N VAL A 58 2.04 -2.80 6.61
CA VAL A 58 2.20 -4.18 6.15
C VAL A 58 2.46 -4.11 4.66
N THR A 59 3.61 -4.63 4.24
CA THR A 59 4.03 -4.65 2.85
C THR A 59 4.68 -5.99 2.51
N ALA A 60 4.99 -6.22 1.24
CA ALA A 60 5.69 -7.42 0.82
C ALA A 60 6.77 -7.12 -0.21
N VAL A 61 7.81 -7.94 -0.21
CA VAL A 61 8.95 -7.85 -1.11
C VAL A 61 9.05 -9.15 -1.90
N ASP A 62 9.14 -9.03 -3.22
CA ASP A 62 9.37 -10.15 -4.15
C ASP A 62 10.88 -10.32 -4.36
N TRP A 63 11.46 -11.39 -3.81
CA TRP A 63 12.82 -11.82 -4.11
C TRP A 63 12.82 -12.78 -5.30
N GLU A 64 13.98 -13.22 -5.76
CA GLU A 64 14.03 -14.12 -6.94
C GLU A 64 13.31 -15.45 -6.69
N ASP A 65 13.44 -16.00 -5.48
CA ASP A 65 12.96 -17.36 -5.17
C ASP A 65 11.88 -17.39 -4.08
N TYR A 66 11.57 -16.25 -3.45
CA TYR A 66 10.66 -16.19 -2.30
C TYR A 66 10.01 -14.82 -2.12
N PHE A 67 8.87 -14.80 -1.43
CA PHE A 67 8.28 -13.56 -0.93
C PHE A 67 8.69 -13.31 0.53
N GLU A 68 8.73 -12.04 0.92
CA GLU A 68 8.91 -11.64 2.31
C GLU A 68 7.87 -10.59 2.68
N VAL A 69 6.97 -10.92 3.60
CA VAL A 69 5.99 -9.98 4.17
C VAL A 69 6.65 -9.25 5.33
N VAL A 70 6.55 -7.92 5.31
CA VAL A 70 7.19 -7.02 6.27
C VAL A 70 6.11 -6.26 7.04
N TYR A 71 6.16 -6.37 8.35
CA TYR A 71 5.30 -5.68 9.30
C TYR A 71 6.14 -4.64 10.05
N HIS A 72 5.74 -3.38 9.95
CA HIS A 72 6.27 -2.31 10.78
C HIS A 72 5.34 -2.08 11.95
N LEU A 73 5.84 -2.37 13.14
CA LEU A 73 5.10 -2.30 14.39
C LEU A 73 5.62 -1.13 15.22
N GLN A 74 4.71 -0.43 15.89
CA GLN A 74 5.02 0.74 16.70
C GLN A 74 4.39 0.62 18.08
N SER A 75 5.18 0.97 19.09
CA SER A 75 4.67 1.29 20.42
C SER A 75 4.47 2.80 20.53
N ILE A 76 3.24 3.23 20.78
CA ILE A 76 2.95 4.65 21.00
C ILE A 76 3.38 5.02 22.41
N THR A 77 3.07 4.16 23.38
CA THR A 77 3.40 4.36 24.79
C THR A 77 4.91 4.45 25.05
N LYS A 78 5.72 3.66 24.34
CA LYS A 78 7.18 3.64 24.51
C LYS A 78 7.96 4.38 23.43
N ASN A 79 7.26 4.84 22.39
CA ASN A 79 7.83 5.58 21.27
C ASN A 79 9.02 4.85 20.60
N HIS A 80 8.83 3.56 20.33
CA HIS A 80 9.78 2.75 19.57
C HIS A 80 9.09 1.97 18.44
N MET A 81 9.90 1.49 17.48
CA MET A 81 9.44 0.72 16.33
C MET A 81 10.24 -0.58 16.18
N VAL A 82 9.60 -1.58 15.59
CA VAL A 82 10.16 -2.90 15.30
C VAL A 82 9.75 -3.32 13.90
N THR A 83 10.67 -3.93 13.17
CA THR A 83 10.34 -4.64 11.92
C THR A 83 10.22 -6.12 12.19
N LEU A 84 9.08 -6.70 11.85
CA LEU A 84 8.84 -8.14 11.84
C LEU A 84 8.73 -8.61 10.39
N LYS A 85 9.44 -9.67 10.04
CA LYS A 85 9.44 -10.26 8.69
C LYS A 85 8.94 -11.69 8.73
N VAL A 86 8.24 -12.11 7.69
CA VAL A 86 7.72 -13.47 7.54
C VAL A 86 7.89 -13.90 6.10
N ARG A 87 8.30 -15.16 5.88
CA ARG A 87 8.37 -15.75 4.55
C ARG A 87 7.21 -16.73 4.38
N PRO A 88 6.37 -16.56 3.33
CA PRO A 88 5.45 -17.62 2.94
C PRO A 88 6.23 -18.88 2.56
N PRO A 89 5.68 -20.07 2.80
CA PRO A 89 6.37 -21.33 2.52
C PRO A 89 6.46 -21.67 1.02
N ASP A 90 5.51 -21.18 0.22
CA ASP A 90 5.42 -21.42 -1.22
C ASP A 90 5.47 -20.10 -2.00
N TYR A 91 6.14 -20.10 -3.15
CA TYR A 91 6.21 -18.96 -4.07
C TYR A 91 5.03 -18.92 -5.05
N GLU A 92 4.53 -20.07 -5.50
CA GLU A 92 3.44 -20.15 -6.47
C GLU A 92 2.09 -19.88 -5.79
N ASP A 93 1.89 -20.42 -4.59
CA ASP A 93 0.72 -20.16 -3.75
C ASP A 93 1.09 -19.57 -2.37
N PRO A 94 1.57 -18.30 -2.32
CA PRO A 94 2.05 -17.71 -1.08
C PRO A 94 0.90 -17.41 -0.12
N GLU A 95 0.94 -18.04 1.06
CA GLU A 95 -0.01 -17.83 2.14
C GLU A 95 0.70 -17.60 3.49
N VAL A 96 0.19 -16.65 4.27
CA VAL A 96 0.62 -16.38 5.66
C VAL A 96 -0.59 -16.14 6.57
N PRO A 97 -0.50 -16.37 7.89
CA PRO A 97 -1.60 -16.03 8.79
C PRO A 97 -1.86 -14.51 8.86
N SER A 98 -3.13 -14.12 8.89
CA SER A 98 -3.54 -12.73 9.10
C SER A 98 -3.26 -12.28 10.54
N VAL A 99 -2.78 -11.03 10.70
CA VAL A 99 -2.60 -10.40 12.01
C VAL A 99 -3.75 -9.46 12.38
N THR A 100 -4.82 -9.41 11.58
CA THR A 100 -5.99 -8.54 11.83
C THR A 100 -6.68 -8.76 13.17
N SER A 101 -6.64 -9.99 13.69
CA SER A 101 -7.16 -10.30 15.04
C SER A 101 -6.33 -9.71 16.18
N VAL A 102 -5.08 -9.29 15.89
CA VAL A 102 -4.17 -8.63 16.84
C VAL A 102 -4.19 -7.12 16.62
N TRP A 103 -3.99 -6.70 15.37
CA TRP A 103 -3.99 -5.30 14.94
C TRP A 103 -4.99 -5.11 13.80
N TRP A 104 -6.16 -4.55 14.14
CA TRP A 104 -7.19 -4.30 13.13
C TRP A 104 -6.74 -3.34 12.02
N GLY A 105 -5.76 -2.47 12.31
CA GLY A 105 -5.15 -1.57 11.32
C GLY A 105 -4.52 -2.29 10.11
N ALA A 106 -4.14 -3.56 10.27
CA ALA A 106 -3.57 -4.37 9.18
C ALA A 106 -4.62 -4.78 8.13
N HIS A 107 -5.92 -4.66 8.40
CA HIS A 107 -6.98 -5.19 7.53
C HIS A 107 -6.88 -4.70 6.08
N LEU A 108 -6.77 -3.38 5.88
CA LEU A 108 -6.65 -2.83 4.53
C LEU A 108 -5.28 -3.11 3.90
N GLN A 109 -4.23 -3.15 4.71
CA GLN A 109 -2.86 -3.36 4.23
C GLN A 109 -2.65 -4.81 3.77
N GLU A 110 -3.23 -5.79 4.48
CA GLU A 110 -3.24 -7.19 4.03
C GLU A 110 -4.06 -7.37 2.73
N CYS A 111 -5.17 -6.64 2.57
CA CYS A 111 -5.92 -6.64 1.32
C CYS A 111 -5.14 -6.00 0.16
N GLU A 112 -4.38 -4.93 0.43
CA GLU A 112 -3.49 -4.30 -0.55
C GLU A 112 -2.38 -5.26 -1.00
N VAL A 113 -1.73 -5.93 -0.06
CA VAL A 113 -0.70 -6.94 -0.38
C VAL A 113 -1.30 -8.09 -1.18
N TYR A 114 -2.50 -8.56 -0.84
CA TYR A 114 -3.20 -9.57 -1.63
C TYR A 114 -3.52 -9.08 -3.04
N ASP A 115 -3.98 -7.84 -3.21
CA ASP A 115 -4.35 -7.29 -4.50
C ASP A 115 -3.14 -7.10 -5.43
N LEU A 116 -2.05 -6.54 -4.89
CA LEU A 116 -0.90 -6.14 -5.71
C LEU A 116 0.19 -7.20 -5.82
N MET A 117 0.34 -8.06 -4.79
CA MET A 117 1.37 -9.10 -4.70
C MET A 117 0.79 -10.51 -4.68
N GLY A 118 -0.52 -10.69 -4.49
CA GLY A 118 -1.16 -12.01 -4.54
C GLY A 118 -0.86 -12.93 -3.36
N ILE A 119 -0.37 -12.39 -2.25
CA ILE A 119 -0.13 -13.16 -1.03
C ILE A 119 -1.44 -13.28 -0.27
N LYS A 120 -1.84 -14.51 0.04
CA LYS A 120 -3.08 -14.81 0.78
C LYS A 120 -2.84 -14.69 2.29
N PHE A 121 -3.85 -14.19 2.99
CA PHE A 121 -3.83 -14.03 4.45
C PHE A 121 -4.88 -14.93 5.11
N GLY A 122 -4.42 -16.05 5.68
CA GLY A 122 -5.27 -17.03 6.33
C GLY A 122 -5.93 -16.46 7.59
N GLY A 123 -7.25 -16.58 7.71
CA GLY A 123 -8.01 -16.03 8.84
C GLY A 123 -8.35 -14.54 8.75
N HIS A 124 -8.08 -13.89 7.61
CA HIS A 124 -8.53 -12.52 7.35
C HIS A 124 -10.06 -12.47 7.16
N PRO A 125 -10.78 -11.53 7.80
CA PRO A 125 -12.25 -11.52 7.82
C PRO A 125 -12.92 -11.22 6.46
N ASN A 126 -12.27 -10.44 5.60
CA ASN A 126 -12.80 -10.08 4.28
C ASN A 126 -11.66 -9.80 3.28
N LEU A 127 -10.92 -10.84 2.90
CA LEU A 127 -9.79 -10.69 1.99
C LEU A 127 -10.30 -10.50 0.56
N ARG A 128 -10.06 -9.32 -0.01
CA ARG A 128 -10.53 -8.95 -1.35
C ARG A 128 -9.57 -7.98 -2.02
N ARG A 129 -9.72 -7.82 -3.33
CA ARG A 129 -9.02 -6.80 -4.11
C ARG A 129 -9.49 -5.40 -3.72
N LEU A 130 -8.58 -4.43 -3.71
CA LEU A 130 -8.87 -3.05 -3.31
C LEU A 130 -8.74 -2.05 -4.47
N PHE A 131 -7.68 -2.17 -5.25
CA PHE A 131 -7.30 -1.22 -6.30
C PHE A 131 -7.58 -1.77 -7.70
N LEU A 132 -7.33 -3.06 -7.92
CA LEU A 132 -7.51 -3.66 -9.23
C LEU A 132 -8.98 -3.98 -9.49
N TRP A 133 -9.40 -3.87 -10.76
CA TRP A 133 -10.75 -4.22 -11.17
C TRP A 133 -10.97 -5.73 -11.19
N GLU A 134 -12.23 -6.14 -11.19
CA GLU A 134 -12.63 -7.53 -11.27
C GLU A 134 -12.13 -8.16 -12.60
N GLY A 135 -11.36 -9.25 -12.50
CA GLY A 135 -10.79 -9.93 -13.65
C GLY A 135 -9.45 -9.40 -14.14
N PHE A 136 -8.80 -8.47 -13.42
CA PHE A 136 -7.41 -8.11 -13.71
C PHE A 136 -6.51 -9.36 -13.66
N ALA A 137 -5.76 -9.58 -14.75
CA ALA A 137 -4.90 -10.75 -14.90
C ALA A 137 -3.57 -10.54 -14.18
N GLY A 138 -3.25 -11.39 -13.20
CA GLY A 138 -1.99 -11.36 -12.46
C GLY A 138 -1.91 -10.32 -11.33
N TRP A 139 -0.66 -10.03 -10.91
CA TRP A 139 -0.33 -9.18 -9.75
C TRP A 139 0.79 -8.21 -10.13
N PRO A 140 0.51 -6.90 -10.24
CA PRO A 140 1.38 -5.95 -10.92
C PRO A 140 2.72 -5.69 -10.22
N LEU A 141 2.82 -5.92 -8.90
CA LEU A 141 4.06 -5.70 -8.16
C LEU A 141 4.98 -6.93 -8.12
N ARG A 142 4.55 -8.07 -8.67
CA ARG A 142 5.43 -9.22 -8.86
C ARG A 142 6.40 -8.97 -10.01
N LYS A 143 7.65 -9.38 -9.86
CA LYS A 143 8.68 -9.33 -10.92
C LYS A 143 8.29 -10.16 -12.13
N SER A 144 7.55 -11.26 -11.94
CA SER A 144 7.03 -12.11 -13.02
C SER A 144 5.96 -11.43 -13.87
N PHE A 145 5.32 -10.36 -13.38
CA PHE A 145 4.27 -9.66 -14.10
C PHE A 145 4.74 -9.07 -15.43
N LEU A 146 5.99 -8.59 -15.49
CA LEU A 146 6.59 -8.03 -16.70
C LEU A 146 6.82 -9.08 -17.81
N GLN A 147 6.74 -10.37 -17.48
CA GLN A 147 6.92 -11.48 -18.43
C GLN A 147 5.59 -11.98 -19.02
N VAL A 148 4.44 -11.43 -18.58
CA VAL A 148 3.14 -11.69 -19.21
C VAL A 148 3.19 -11.08 -20.61
N GLY A 149 3.28 -11.95 -21.63
CA GLY A 149 3.63 -11.60 -23.00
C GLY A 149 2.96 -10.34 -23.57
N GLN A 150 3.73 -9.56 -24.33
CA GLN A 150 3.23 -8.42 -25.10
C GLN A 150 2.13 -8.88 -26.07
N GLY A 151 0.85 -8.63 -25.76
CA GLY A 151 -0.24 -8.97 -26.68
C GLY A 151 -1.64 -9.15 -26.06
N ALA A 152 -1.78 -9.25 -24.75
CA ALA A 152 -3.10 -9.27 -24.09
C ALA A 152 -3.19 -8.09 -23.11
N PHE A 153 -3.93 -7.05 -23.49
CA PHE A 153 -4.39 -5.90 -22.67
C PHE A 153 -3.49 -5.53 -21.49
N HIS A 154 -2.51 -4.63 -21.72
CA HIS A 154 -1.60 -4.17 -20.68
C HIS A 154 -1.98 -2.81 -20.10
N PRO A 155 -2.28 -2.71 -18.79
CA PRO A 155 -2.31 -1.46 -18.04
C PRO A 155 -0.93 -1.17 -17.42
N GLY A 156 0.13 -1.22 -18.23
CA GLY A 156 1.51 -1.03 -17.77
C GLY A 156 2.41 -0.41 -18.85
N LEU A 157 3.50 0.24 -18.43
CA LEU A 157 4.48 0.81 -19.35
C LEU A 157 5.30 -0.33 -20.01
N PRO A 158 5.56 -0.27 -21.33
CA PRO A 158 6.35 -1.29 -22.03
C PRO A 158 7.78 -1.45 -21.51
N HIS A 159 8.32 -0.42 -20.87
CA HIS A 159 9.64 -0.35 -20.26
C HIS A 159 9.64 0.78 -19.20
N PHE A 160 10.53 0.71 -18.19
CA PHE A 160 10.68 1.81 -17.24
C PHE A 160 11.33 3.03 -17.91
N PRO A 161 10.92 4.27 -17.55
CA PRO A 161 11.67 5.45 -17.96
C PRO A 161 13.10 5.37 -17.40
N LYS A 162 14.11 5.28 -18.29
CA LYS A 162 15.57 5.20 -18.07
C LYS A 162 16.25 3.82 -18.18
N GLU A 163 15.51 2.76 -18.47
CA GLU A 163 16.15 1.52 -18.94
C GLU A 163 16.71 1.78 -20.36
N GLY A 164 18.04 1.89 -20.49
CA GLY A 164 18.71 2.21 -21.76
C GLY A 164 19.64 3.45 -21.78
N GLY A 165 19.82 4.15 -20.65
CA GLY A 165 20.91 5.13 -20.50
C GLY A 165 20.71 6.52 -21.13
N GLU A 166 19.69 6.73 -21.95
CA GLU A 166 19.29 8.08 -22.35
C GLU A 166 18.27 8.65 -21.36
N ARG A 167 18.38 9.96 -21.06
CA ARG A 167 17.40 10.70 -20.25
C ARG A 167 16.08 10.75 -21.01
N GLY A 168 15.30 9.67 -20.92
CA GLY A 168 14.07 9.47 -21.67
C GLY A 168 13.02 10.52 -21.33
N VAL A 169 12.69 11.34 -22.32
CA VAL A 169 11.39 11.98 -22.42
C VAL A 169 10.34 10.86 -22.41
N ILE A 170 9.26 11.03 -21.65
CA ILE A 170 8.16 10.07 -21.58
C ILE A 170 7.52 9.99 -22.99
N SER A 171 8.01 9.07 -23.82
CA SER A 171 7.45 8.78 -25.13
C SER A 171 6.69 7.45 -25.07
N GLY A 172 5.63 7.41 -24.26
CA GLY A 172 4.56 6.46 -24.48
C GLY A 172 3.70 6.93 -25.67
N PRO A 173 2.89 6.04 -26.28
CA PRO A 173 1.86 6.49 -27.21
C PRO A 173 1.02 7.55 -26.51
N ARG A 174 0.89 8.72 -27.15
CA ARG A 174 0.04 9.79 -26.65
C ARG A 174 -1.37 9.18 -26.65
N TRP A 175 -2.07 9.18 -25.52
CA TRP A 175 -3.41 8.59 -25.30
C TRP A 175 -4.47 8.91 -26.39
N THR A 176 -4.15 9.83 -27.30
CA THR A 176 -4.88 10.19 -28.52
C THR A 176 -4.83 9.16 -29.66
N GLU A 177 -3.96 8.14 -29.61
CA GLU A 177 -3.91 7.08 -30.63
C GLU A 177 -4.51 5.77 -30.10
N GLN A 178 -5.83 5.75 -29.92
CA GLN A 178 -6.61 4.52 -29.83
C GLN A 178 -7.70 4.55 -30.91
N GLU A 179 -7.65 3.57 -31.82
CA GLU A 179 -8.69 3.08 -32.75
C GLU A 179 -9.45 4.11 -33.63
N PRO A 180 -9.56 3.91 -34.96
CA PRO A 180 -10.38 4.77 -35.81
C PRO A 180 -11.87 4.61 -35.46
N GLY A 181 -12.40 5.53 -34.64
CA GLY A 181 -13.81 5.59 -34.27
C GLY A 181 -14.09 5.88 -32.79
N TRP A 182 -13.09 5.79 -31.91
CA TRP A 182 -13.28 6.16 -30.52
C TRP A 182 -13.28 7.69 -30.35
N ARG A 183 -14.33 8.24 -29.76
CA ARG A 183 -14.38 9.65 -29.32
C ARG A 183 -14.54 9.68 -27.80
N PRO A 184 -13.72 10.44 -27.07
CA PRO A 184 -13.93 10.62 -25.65
C PRO A 184 -15.29 11.29 -25.43
N LEU A 185 -16.05 10.82 -24.43
CA LEU A 185 -17.17 11.59 -23.92
C LEU A 185 -16.63 12.93 -23.39
N PRO A 186 -17.30 14.07 -23.64
CA PRO A 186 -16.85 15.34 -23.13
C PRO A 186 -16.77 15.27 -21.60
N SER A 187 -15.61 15.62 -21.03
CA SER A 187 -15.40 15.67 -19.59
C SER A 187 -16.53 16.49 -18.94
N PRO A 188 -17.20 15.98 -17.88
CA PRO A 188 -18.26 16.72 -17.24
C PRO A 188 -17.74 18.08 -16.76
N GLY A 189 -18.18 19.17 -17.41
CA GLY A 189 -17.93 20.54 -16.97
C GLY A 189 -16.92 21.38 -17.78
N VAL A 190 -16.24 20.85 -18.80
CA VAL A 190 -15.39 21.70 -19.65
C VAL A 190 -16.16 22.12 -20.89
N ARG A 191 -16.68 23.36 -20.88
CA ARG A 191 -17.37 23.93 -22.05
C ARG A 191 -16.40 24.12 -23.23
N PRO A 192 -16.88 23.89 -24.48
CA PRO A 192 -16.11 24.11 -25.69
C PRO A 192 -15.54 25.54 -25.78
N PRO A 193 -14.39 25.74 -26.44
CA PRO A 193 -13.72 27.04 -26.53
C PRO A 193 -14.62 28.15 -27.08
N GLU A 194 -15.46 27.86 -28.07
CA GLU A 194 -16.45 28.78 -28.65
C GLU A 194 -17.53 29.29 -27.66
N GLU A 195 -17.77 28.56 -26.56
CA GLU A 195 -18.74 28.93 -25.52
C GLU A 195 -18.10 29.61 -24.30
N ARG A 196 -16.77 29.77 -24.31
CA ARG A 196 -16.03 30.48 -23.26
C ARG A 196 -16.19 31.98 -23.48
N ARG A 197 -16.98 32.66 -22.63
CA ARG A 197 -17.01 34.13 -22.63
C ARG A 197 -15.59 34.66 -22.36
N PRO A 198 -15.09 35.65 -23.13
CA PRO A 198 -13.81 36.27 -22.82
C PRO A 198 -13.91 36.92 -21.43
N TYR A 199 -12.86 36.76 -20.62
CA TYR A 199 -12.78 37.37 -19.28
C TYR A 199 -12.89 38.90 -19.40
N GLY A 200 -14.09 39.42 -19.22
CA GLY A 200 -14.31 40.84 -19.00
C GLY A 200 -13.90 41.16 -17.56
N HIS A 201 -12.96 42.10 -17.40
CA HIS A 201 -12.74 42.78 -16.14
C HIS A 201 -14.09 43.34 -15.65
N GLN A 202 -14.70 42.69 -14.66
CA GLN A 202 -15.87 43.24 -13.98
C GLN A 202 -15.39 44.42 -13.14
N GLN A 203 -15.67 45.65 -13.61
CA GLN A 203 -15.71 46.80 -12.72
C GLN A 203 -16.78 46.51 -11.66
N MET A 204 -16.36 46.38 -10.41
CA MET A 204 -17.28 46.30 -9.28
C MET A 204 -18.00 47.64 -9.17
N GLY A 205 -19.30 47.66 -9.47
CA GLY A 205 -20.16 48.80 -9.16
C GLY A 205 -20.24 49.02 -7.65
N PRO A 206 -20.63 50.23 -7.17
CA PRO A 206 -20.61 50.56 -5.75
C PRO A 206 -21.55 49.64 -4.97
N VAL A 207 -21.01 48.99 -3.94
CA VAL A 207 -21.76 48.13 -3.03
C VAL A 207 -22.50 49.02 -2.04
N THR A 208 -23.83 49.06 -2.11
CA THR A 208 -24.65 49.68 -1.07
C THR A 208 -24.77 48.70 0.11
N PRO A 209 -24.36 49.08 1.33
CA PRO A 209 -24.51 48.21 2.49
C PRO A 209 -26.00 48.07 2.88
N PRO A 210 -26.42 46.91 3.40
CA PRO A 210 -27.80 46.67 3.80
C PRO A 210 -28.18 47.53 5.02
N GLN A 211 -29.37 48.12 4.99
CA GLN A 211 -29.94 48.88 6.10
C GLN A 211 -30.30 47.94 7.26
N VAL A 212 -29.74 48.20 8.44
CA VAL A 212 -30.09 47.52 9.68
C VAL A 212 -31.36 48.17 10.22
N ASP A 213 -32.47 47.42 10.19
CA ASP A 213 -33.74 47.83 10.80
C ASP A 213 -33.56 47.92 12.33
N ARG A 214 -33.31 49.13 12.81
CA ARG A 214 -33.38 49.49 14.23
C ARG A 214 -34.78 50.04 14.50
N GLU A 215 -35.78 49.18 14.62
CA GLU A 215 -37.03 49.48 15.34
C GLU A 215 -37.98 48.26 15.32
N ARG A 216 -37.91 47.45 16.37
CA ARG A 216 -39.10 46.94 17.08
C ARG A 216 -38.67 46.49 18.48
N ALA A 217 -39.39 47.08 19.43
CA ALA A 217 -39.32 46.98 20.89
C ALA A 217 -39.15 45.56 21.45
#